data_AF-A0A953TKL7-F1
#
_entry.id   AF-A0A953TKL7-F1
#
_cell.length_a   1.000
_cell.length_b   1.000
_cell.length_c   1.000
_cell.angle_alpha   90.00
_cell.angle_beta   90.00
_cell.angle_gamma   90.00
#
_symmetry.space_group_name_H-M   'P 1'
#
loop_
_entity.id
_entity.type
_entity.pdbx_description
1 polymer ?
#
loop_
_entity_poly.entity_id
_entity_poly.type
_entity_poly.pdbx_seq_one_letter_code
_entity_poly.pdbx_strand_id
1 'polypeptide(L)'
;MKKFSWDARLRRAEQLASAYLFAAEILRFYLPLARFQKELDRHLRASCKPAANSVENSALRQPLDLPLLLPRFSPFLSVIASAAPSPLAQLSRDLLQEGSGAWSVLLADYWKTGQRSESMAENPRLFFPRAFLQPYAEFLAEHTAASVTGPAPRLCPVCGGLPQCGVLRQEGDGAKRSLLCSLCATEWDYRRIVCPACEKAGRLYRRRIQTPSPGSLRHLPRLHHHRGSHPGRLRRSRRR
;
A
#
# COMPACT_ATOMS: atom_id res chain seq x y z
N MET A 1 -9.09 -6.58 -15.62
CA MET A 1 -7.72 -6.09 -15.32
C MET A 1 -6.91 -7.22 -14.70
N LYS A 2 -5.64 -7.39 -15.10
CA LYS A 2 -4.80 -8.52 -14.64
C LYS A 2 -4.38 -8.29 -13.18
N LYS A 3 -4.96 -9.05 -12.24
CA LYS A 3 -4.49 -9.08 -10.84
C LYS A 3 -3.12 -9.77 -10.79
N PHE A 4 -2.19 -9.18 -10.04
CA PHE A 4 -0.85 -9.74 -9.87
C PHE A 4 -0.88 -10.80 -8.76
N SER A 5 -0.60 -12.05 -9.12
CA SER A 5 -0.48 -13.13 -8.15
C SER A 5 0.72 -12.92 -7.20
N TRP A 6 0.66 -13.53 -6.02
CA TRP A 6 1.78 -13.55 -5.08
C TRP A 6 3.07 -14.12 -5.70
N ASP A 7 2.96 -15.14 -6.55
CA ASP A 7 4.09 -15.68 -7.30
C ASP A 7 4.73 -14.66 -8.25
N ALA A 8 3.93 -13.84 -8.92
CA ALA A 8 4.44 -12.78 -9.78
C ALA A 8 5.17 -11.70 -8.96
N ARG A 9 4.68 -11.37 -7.75
CA ARG A 9 5.33 -10.42 -6.84
C ARG A 9 6.68 -10.93 -6.36
N LEU A 10 6.74 -12.20 -5.95
CA LEU A 10 7.98 -12.83 -5.49
C LEU A 10 9.04 -12.85 -6.59
N ARG A 11 8.71 -13.39 -7.78
CA ARG A 11 9.63 -13.39 -8.94
C ARG A 11 10.11 -11.99 -9.30
N ARG A 12 9.22 -11.00 -9.25
CA ARG A 12 9.58 -9.62 -9.55
C ARG A 12 10.53 -9.04 -8.50
N ALA A 13 10.31 -9.32 -7.23
CA ALA A 13 11.20 -8.88 -6.16
C ALA A 13 12.59 -9.50 -6.27
N GLU A 14 12.69 -10.80 -6.60
CA GLU A 14 13.96 -11.50 -6.84
C GLU A 14 14.72 -10.90 -8.04
N GLN A 15 14.02 -10.64 -9.14
CA GLN A 15 14.59 -9.97 -10.31
C GLN A 15 15.12 -8.57 -9.97
N LEU A 16 14.36 -7.79 -9.18
CA LEU A 16 14.78 -6.43 -8.81
C LEU A 16 15.94 -6.44 -7.82
N ALA A 17 15.99 -7.41 -6.90
CA ALA A 17 17.05 -7.53 -5.90
C ALA A 17 18.39 -7.89 -6.55
N SER A 18 18.36 -8.70 -7.61
CA SER A 18 19.55 -9.04 -8.39
C SER A 18 19.99 -7.93 -9.34
N ALA A 19 19.04 -7.20 -9.94
CA ALA A 19 19.35 -6.12 -10.89
C ALA A 19 19.82 -4.81 -10.22
N TYR A 20 19.38 -4.53 -8.99
CA TYR A 20 19.60 -3.24 -8.32
C TYR A 20 20.13 -3.39 -6.89
N LEU A 21 21.45 -3.30 -6.73
CA LEU A 21 22.12 -3.44 -5.43
C LEU A 21 21.58 -2.48 -4.36
N PHE A 22 21.27 -1.23 -4.73
CA PHE A 22 20.71 -0.24 -3.80
C PHE A 22 19.33 -0.62 -3.24
N ALA A 23 18.59 -1.50 -3.93
CA ALA A 23 17.28 -1.98 -3.50
C ALA A 23 17.35 -3.38 -2.87
N ALA A 24 18.52 -4.03 -2.86
CA ALA A 24 18.63 -5.43 -2.48
C ALA A 24 18.22 -5.67 -1.03
N GLU A 25 18.62 -4.80 -0.08
CA GLU A 25 18.29 -4.98 1.34
C GLU A 25 16.79 -4.92 1.61
N ILE A 26 16.10 -3.90 1.10
CA ILE A 26 14.65 -3.78 1.28
C ILE A 26 13.89 -4.93 0.60
N LEU A 27 14.38 -5.41 -0.54
CA LEU A 27 13.77 -6.55 -1.24
C LEU A 27 14.05 -7.88 -0.55
N ARG A 28 15.22 -8.07 0.07
CA ARG A 28 15.52 -9.23 0.93
C ARG A 28 14.60 -9.30 2.13
N PHE A 29 14.21 -8.16 2.71
CA PHE A 29 13.16 -8.10 3.73
C PHE A 29 11.76 -8.37 3.16
N TYR A 30 11.44 -7.79 1.98
CA TYR A 30 10.13 -7.96 1.37
C TYR A 30 9.81 -9.43 1.00
N LEU A 31 10.81 -10.20 0.57
CA LEU A 31 10.63 -11.59 0.16
C LEU A 31 10.00 -12.50 1.25
N PRO A 32 10.55 -12.63 2.47
CA PRO A 32 9.95 -13.43 3.53
C PRO A 32 8.56 -12.92 3.94
N LEU A 33 8.35 -11.60 3.96
CA LEU A 33 7.02 -11.01 4.17
C LEU A 33 6.02 -11.47 3.09
N ALA A 34 6.39 -11.35 1.81
CA ALA A 34 5.52 -11.73 0.70
C ALA A 34 5.26 -13.24 0.65
N ARG A 35 6.23 -14.07 1.07
CA ARG A 35 6.03 -15.53 1.24
C ARG A 35 5.02 -15.84 2.33
N PHE A 36 5.12 -15.16 3.48
CA PHE A 36 4.12 -15.27 4.53
C PHE A 36 2.73 -14.85 4.02
N GLN A 37 2.66 -13.72 3.32
CA GLN A 37 1.41 -13.20 2.75
C GLN A 37 0.77 -14.18 1.75
N LYS A 38 1.58 -14.83 0.90
CA LYS A 38 1.12 -15.90 0.00
C LYS A 38 0.51 -17.07 0.77
N GLU A 39 1.16 -17.49 1.85
CA GLU A 39 0.67 -18.59 2.68
C GLU A 39 -0.64 -18.24 3.38
N LEU A 40 -0.74 -17.01 3.90
CA LEU A 40 -1.96 -16.51 4.49
C LEU A 40 -3.10 -16.45 3.46
N ASP A 41 -2.87 -15.94 2.26
CA ASP A 41 -3.85 -15.94 1.16
C ASP A 41 -4.34 -17.36 0.82
N ARG A 42 -3.42 -18.33 0.74
CA ARG A 42 -3.78 -19.75 0.54
C ARG A 42 -4.67 -20.27 1.65
N HIS A 43 -4.33 -19.99 2.91
CA HIS A 43 -5.14 -20.40 4.06
C HIS A 43 -6.54 -19.76 4.03
N LEU A 44 -6.63 -18.46 3.74
CA LEU A 44 -7.90 -17.74 3.64
C LEU A 44 -8.81 -18.34 2.55
N ARG A 45 -8.25 -18.64 1.38
CA ARG A 45 -9.01 -19.27 0.28
C ARG A 45 -9.48 -20.69 0.59
N ALA A 46 -8.76 -21.42 1.44
CA ALA A 46 -9.16 -22.75 1.89
C ALA A 46 -10.23 -22.71 2.98
N SER A 47 -10.16 -21.70 3.87
CA SER A 47 -11.04 -21.59 5.04
C SER A 47 -12.33 -20.81 4.78
N CYS A 48 -12.31 -19.84 3.87
CA CYS A 48 -13.46 -18.98 3.58
C CYS A 48 -14.23 -19.47 2.35
N LYS A 49 -15.55 -19.60 2.48
CA LYS A 49 -16.45 -19.69 1.32
C LYS A 49 -16.80 -18.28 0.86
N PRO A 50 -16.67 -17.93 -0.44
CA PRO A 50 -17.16 -16.65 -0.90
C PRO A 50 -18.67 -16.57 -0.65
N ALA A 51 -19.13 -15.52 0.02
CA ALA A 51 -20.55 -15.30 0.26
C ALA A 51 -21.27 -15.25 -1.10
N ALA A 52 -22.25 -16.14 -1.31
CA ALA A 52 -22.94 -16.32 -2.59
C ALA A 52 -23.80 -15.12 -3.03
N ASN A 53 -23.93 -14.09 -2.18
CA ASN A 53 -24.76 -12.93 -2.43
C ASN A 53 -23.88 -11.68 -2.54
N SER A 54 -23.98 -11.02 -3.70
CA SER A 54 -23.37 -9.74 -4.04
C SER A 54 -23.48 -8.72 -2.90
N VAL A 55 -22.38 -8.53 -2.16
CA VAL A 55 -22.31 -7.53 -1.09
C VAL A 55 -22.04 -6.18 -1.73
N GLU A 56 -23.04 -5.30 -1.67
CA GLU A 56 -22.96 -3.89 -2.08
C GLU A 56 -21.73 -3.20 -1.46
N ASN A 57 -20.92 -2.52 -2.30
CA ASN A 57 -19.94 -1.41 -2.10
C ASN A 57 -19.20 -1.20 -0.73
N SER A 58 -19.29 -2.14 0.22
CA SER A 58 -18.96 -1.99 1.64
C SER A 58 -18.36 -3.26 2.24
N ALA A 59 -18.22 -4.34 1.46
CA ALA A 59 -17.80 -5.66 1.93
C ALA A 59 -16.49 -5.67 2.76
N LEU A 60 -15.57 -4.73 2.52
CA LEU A 60 -14.33 -4.60 3.29
C LEU A 60 -14.47 -3.93 4.67
N ARG A 61 -15.67 -3.48 5.06
CA ARG A 61 -15.95 -2.98 6.42
C ARG A 61 -16.77 -3.94 7.27
N GLN A 62 -16.94 -5.20 6.84
CA GLN A 62 -17.40 -6.25 7.73
C GLN A 62 -16.41 -6.44 8.90
N PRO A 63 -16.87 -6.94 10.05
CA PRO A 63 -15.99 -7.28 11.17
C PRO A 63 -14.85 -8.20 10.72
N LEU A 64 -13.64 -7.97 11.24
CA LEU A 64 -12.54 -8.90 11.03
C LEU A 64 -12.89 -10.28 11.60
N ASP A 65 -12.59 -11.33 10.84
CA ASP A 65 -12.61 -12.69 11.37
C ASP A 65 -11.37 -12.93 12.24
N LEU A 66 -11.41 -12.40 13.46
CA LEU A 66 -10.32 -12.52 14.44
C LEU A 66 -9.99 -13.99 14.78
N PRO A 67 -10.96 -14.91 14.95
CA PRO A 67 -10.64 -16.33 15.16
C PRO A 67 -9.81 -16.95 14.04
N LEU A 68 -10.08 -16.59 12.78
CA LEU A 68 -9.29 -17.04 11.63
C LEU A 68 -7.89 -16.39 11.59
N LEU A 69 -7.81 -15.11 11.94
CA LEU A 69 -6.61 -14.29 11.74
C LEU A 69 -5.61 -14.37 12.90
N LEU A 70 -6.06 -14.29 14.15
CA LEU A 70 -5.18 -14.20 15.33
C LEU A 70 -4.17 -15.35 15.44
N PRO A 71 -4.51 -16.63 15.19
CA PRO A 71 -3.54 -17.72 15.25
C PRO A 71 -2.36 -17.56 14.28
N ARG A 72 -2.53 -16.78 13.22
CA ARG A 72 -1.50 -16.51 12.21
C ARG A 72 -0.64 -15.29 12.53
N PHE A 73 -1.07 -14.44 13.48
CA PHE A 73 -0.38 -13.19 13.77
C PHE A 73 0.94 -13.39 14.53
N SER A 74 1.01 -14.31 15.50
CA SER A 74 2.29 -14.62 16.18
C SER A 74 3.37 -15.17 15.22
N PRO A 75 3.06 -16.16 14.35
CA PRO A 75 3.99 -16.58 13.31
C PRO A 75 4.40 -15.45 12.35
N PHE A 76 3.49 -14.54 12.01
CA PHE A 76 3.81 -13.34 11.23
C PHE A 76 4.85 -12.47 11.94
N LEU A 77 4.62 -12.13 13.20
CA LEU A 77 5.56 -11.32 14.00
C LEU A 77 6.93 -12.00 14.13
N SER A 78 6.97 -13.34 14.22
CA SER A 78 8.22 -14.10 14.24
C SER A 78 9.00 -13.97 12.93
N VAL A 79 8.32 -14.04 11.78
CA VAL A 79 8.94 -13.80 10.47
C VAL A 79 9.53 -12.39 10.40
N ILE A 80 8.77 -11.37 10.81
CA ILE A 80 9.25 -9.98 10.79
C ILE A 80 10.42 -9.77 11.75
N ALA A 81 10.38 -10.33 12.96
CA ALA A 81 11.46 -10.22 13.94
C ALA A 81 12.80 -10.80 13.43
N SER A 82 12.74 -11.83 12.57
CA SER A 82 13.93 -12.48 12.01
C SER A 82 14.50 -11.81 10.75
N ALA A 83 13.66 -11.15 9.96
CA ALA A 83 14.02 -10.68 8.62
C ALA A 83 14.05 -9.15 8.47
N ALA A 84 13.43 -8.42 9.39
CA ALA A 84 13.31 -6.96 9.29
C ALA A 84 14.58 -6.23 9.76
N PRO A 85 14.79 -4.98 9.31
CA PRO A 85 15.80 -4.09 9.91
C PRO A 85 15.60 -3.92 11.42
N SER A 86 16.69 -3.68 12.16
CA SER A 86 16.71 -3.70 13.63
C SER A 86 15.57 -2.93 14.31
N PRO A 87 15.19 -1.70 13.90
CA PRO A 87 14.09 -0.99 14.54
C PRO A 87 12.74 -1.71 14.40
N LEU A 88 12.46 -2.26 13.22
CA LEU A 88 11.20 -2.95 12.94
C LEU A 88 11.19 -4.35 13.56
N ALA A 89 12.35 -5.01 13.60
CA ALA A 89 12.50 -6.28 14.29
C ALA A 89 12.26 -6.16 15.80
N GLN A 90 12.73 -5.05 16.41
CA GLN A 90 12.48 -4.79 17.83
C GLN A 90 10.99 -4.58 18.11
N LEU A 91 10.32 -3.72 17.33
CA LEU A 91 8.87 -3.53 17.47
C LEU A 91 8.07 -4.83 17.32
N SER A 92 8.56 -5.76 16.47
CA SER A 92 7.94 -7.08 16.31
C SER A 92 8.09 -7.94 17.57
N ARG A 93 9.27 -7.90 18.21
CA ARG A 93 9.53 -8.58 19.49
C ARG A 93 8.71 -8.00 20.62
N ASP A 94 8.57 -6.67 20.66
CA ASP A 94 7.75 -5.99 21.67
C ASP A 94 6.28 -6.41 21.51
N LEU A 95 5.75 -6.40 20.28
CA LEU A 95 4.39 -6.89 19.99
C LEU A 95 4.21 -8.35 20.41
N LEU A 96 5.20 -9.23 20.20
CA LEU A 96 5.10 -10.63 20.64
C LEU A 96 4.87 -10.76 22.15
N GLN A 97 5.36 -9.82 22.97
CA GLN A 97 5.15 -9.83 24.42
C GLN A 97 3.77 -9.30 24.86
N GLU A 98 3.07 -8.54 24.02
CA GLU A 98 1.77 -7.93 24.36
C GLU A 98 0.60 -8.91 24.30
N GLY A 99 0.75 -10.02 23.57
CA GLY A 99 -0.23 -11.10 23.50
C GLY A 99 -1.49 -10.80 22.66
N SER A 100 -2.37 -11.80 22.58
CA SER A 100 -3.49 -11.82 21.63
C SER A 100 -4.55 -10.72 21.84
N GLY A 101 -4.74 -10.26 23.08
CA GLY A 101 -5.66 -9.16 23.40
C GLY A 101 -5.22 -7.86 22.72
N ALA A 102 -3.97 -7.46 22.88
CA ALA A 102 -3.40 -6.27 22.24
C ALA A 102 -3.40 -6.39 20.71
N TRP A 103 -3.08 -7.58 20.19
CA TRP A 103 -3.11 -7.84 18.74
C TRP A 103 -4.50 -7.65 18.15
N SER A 104 -5.53 -8.13 18.85
CA SER A 104 -6.93 -8.01 18.43
C SER A 104 -7.34 -6.55 18.27
N VAL A 105 -7.00 -5.72 19.27
CA VAL A 105 -7.27 -4.28 19.25
C VAL A 105 -6.51 -3.62 18.10
N LEU A 106 -5.21 -3.87 17.96
CA LEU A 106 -4.38 -3.30 16.89
C LEU A 106 -4.92 -3.62 15.49
N LEU A 107 -5.29 -4.88 15.24
CA LEU A 107 -5.84 -5.31 13.95
C LEU A 107 -7.21 -4.68 13.69
N ALA A 108 -8.10 -4.71 14.69
CA ALA A 108 -9.46 -4.18 14.56
C ALA A 108 -9.47 -2.66 14.34
N ASP A 109 -8.65 -1.92 15.09
CA ASP A 109 -8.58 -0.46 14.97
C ASP A 109 -8.01 -0.04 13.62
N TYR A 110 -6.96 -0.71 13.15
CA TYR A 110 -6.42 -0.47 11.81
C TYR A 110 -7.46 -0.80 10.72
N TRP A 111 -8.23 -1.87 10.87
CA TRP A 111 -9.27 -2.25 9.89
C TRP A 111 -10.41 -1.24 9.83
N LYS A 112 -10.86 -0.72 10.98
CA LYS A 112 -11.93 0.28 11.08
C LYS A 112 -11.51 1.65 10.53
N THR A 113 -10.32 2.10 10.92
CA THR A 113 -9.85 3.47 10.61
C THR A 113 -9.10 3.55 9.27
N GLY A 114 -8.52 2.43 8.83
CA GLY A 114 -7.64 2.37 7.67
C GLY A 114 -6.42 3.29 7.85
N GLN A 115 -5.89 3.79 6.73
CA GLN A 115 -4.73 4.71 6.71
C GLN A 115 -5.14 6.18 6.91
N ARG A 116 -6.22 6.44 7.64
CA ARG A 116 -6.84 7.79 7.69
C ARG A 116 -6.46 8.60 8.92
N SER A 117 -6.06 7.94 10.01
CA SER A 117 -5.86 8.59 11.31
C SER A 117 -4.40 8.99 11.54
N GLU A 118 -3.47 8.08 11.28
CA GLU A 118 -2.05 8.25 11.60
C GLU A 118 -1.20 7.73 10.43
N SER A 119 -0.07 8.41 10.18
CA SER A 119 0.90 7.96 9.19
C SER A 119 1.92 6.99 9.81
N MET A 120 2.52 6.14 8.97
CA MET A 120 3.60 5.23 9.39
C MET A 120 4.83 5.96 9.96
N ALA A 121 5.02 7.23 9.57
CA ALA A 121 6.12 8.06 10.07
C ALA A 121 5.89 8.49 11.52
N GLU A 122 4.62 8.72 11.89
CA GLU A 122 4.23 9.06 13.27
C GLU A 122 4.12 7.79 14.13
N ASN A 123 3.62 6.70 13.54
CA ASN A 123 3.41 5.44 14.23
C ASN A 123 3.88 4.25 13.39
N PRO A 124 5.15 3.82 13.54
CA PRO A 124 5.69 2.66 12.82
C PRO A 124 4.98 1.34 13.14
N ARG A 125 4.23 1.25 14.25
CA ARG A 125 3.44 0.05 14.61
C ARG A 125 2.32 -0.23 13.61
N LEU A 126 1.90 0.77 12.82
CA LEU A 126 0.91 0.58 11.75
C LEU A 126 1.42 -0.33 10.62
N PHE A 127 2.72 -0.64 10.58
CA PHE A 127 3.29 -1.57 9.60
C PHE A 127 2.69 -2.96 9.75
N PHE A 128 2.57 -3.44 10.99
CA PHE A 128 2.16 -4.81 11.31
C PHE A 128 0.73 -5.11 10.86
N PRO A 129 -0.32 -4.35 11.29
CA PRO A 129 -1.68 -4.61 10.82
C PRO A 129 -1.80 -4.38 9.31
N ARG A 130 -1.11 -3.39 8.74
CA ARG A 130 -1.14 -3.16 7.28
C ARG A 130 -0.62 -4.36 6.50
N ALA A 131 0.57 -4.83 6.84
CA ALA A 131 1.24 -5.90 6.11
C ALA A 131 0.53 -7.25 6.34
N PHE A 132 0.03 -7.49 7.55
CA PHE A 132 -0.68 -8.71 7.89
C PHE A 132 -2.09 -8.80 7.28
N LEU A 133 -2.84 -7.70 7.26
CA LEU A 133 -4.22 -7.68 6.74
C LEU A 133 -4.31 -7.51 5.23
N GLN A 134 -3.20 -7.24 4.54
CA GLN A 134 -3.19 -7.07 3.08
C GLN A 134 -3.73 -8.32 2.33
N PRO A 135 -3.28 -9.57 2.59
CA PRO A 135 -3.84 -10.76 1.94
C PRO A 135 -5.35 -10.91 2.17
N TYR A 136 -5.81 -10.62 3.38
CA TYR A 136 -7.23 -10.65 3.73
C TYR A 136 -8.03 -9.61 2.94
N ALA A 137 -7.50 -8.39 2.84
CA ALA A 137 -8.13 -7.32 2.07
C ALA A 137 -8.16 -7.61 0.56
N GLU A 138 -7.09 -8.21 0.02
CA GLU A 138 -7.03 -8.63 -1.39
C GLU A 138 -8.03 -9.75 -1.70
N PHE A 139 -8.14 -10.75 -0.80
CA PHE A 139 -9.11 -11.84 -0.91
C PHE A 139 -10.55 -11.31 -0.90
N LEU A 140 -10.91 -10.44 0.04
CA LEU A 140 -12.26 -9.85 0.08
C LEU A 140 -12.54 -8.96 -1.14
N ALA A 141 -11.54 -8.22 -1.63
CA ALA A 141 -11.67 -7.38 -2.82
C ALA A 141 -11.83 -8.18 -4.13
N GLU A 142 -11.49 -9.47 -4.17
CA GLU A 142 -11.82 -10.35 -5.31
C GLU A 142 -13.31 -10.66 -5.42
N HIS A 143 -14.01 -10.63 -4.30
CA HIS A 143 -15.42 -11.00 -4.20
C HIS A 143 -16.33 -9.78 -4.06
N THR A 144 -15.77 -8.57 -4.17
CA THR A 144 -16.52 -7.31 -4.05
C THR A 144 -16.62 -6.67 -5.43
N ALA A 145 -17.85 -6.53 -5.94
CA ALA A 145 -18.09 -5.71 -7.12
C ALA A 145 -17.99 -4.23 -6.72
N ALA A 146 -16.96 -3.53 -7.23
CA ALA A 146 -16.85 -2.10 -7.09
C ALA A 146 -17.62 -1.42 -8.23
N SER A 147 -18.76 -0.80 -7.94
CA SER A 147 -19.42 0.08 -8.91
C SER A 147 -19.06 1.53 -8.57
N VAL A 148 -18.25 2.15 -9.42
CA VAL A 148 -17.93 3.58 -9.30
C VAL A 148 -18.90 4.35 -10.19
N THR A 149 -19.89 5.00 -9.57
CA THR A 149 -20.76 5.96 -10.24
C THR A 149 -20.22 7.38 -10.02
N GLY A 150 -20.07 8.15 -11.10
CA GLY A 150 -19.59 9.54 -11.03
C GLY A 150 -18.06 9.71 -11.10
N PRO A 151 -17.52 10.84 -10.61
CA PRO A 151 -16.09 11.15 -10.73
C PRO A 151 -15.22 10.11 -10.03
N ALA A 152 -14.13 9.72 -10.69
CA ALA A 152 -13.14 8.78 -10.14
C ALA A 152 -12.70 9.17 -8.70
N PRO A 153 -12.96 8.32 -7.68
CA PRO A 153 -12.70 8.66 -6.29
C PRO A 153 -11.20 8.71 -6.00
N ARG A 154 -10.78 9.58 -5.07
CA ARG A 154 -9.38 9.62 -4.60
C ARG A 154 -9.01 8.44 -3.70
N LEU A 155 -9.99 7.86 -3.02
CA LEU A 155 -9.83 6.68 -2.18
C LEU A 155 -10.23 5.44 -2.96
N CYS A 156 -9.71 4.29 -2.54
CA CYS A 156 -10.11 3.01 -3.10
C CYS A 156 -11.63 2.82 -2.94
N PRO A 157 -12.37 2.52 -4.02
CA PRO A 157 -13.82 2.33 -3.93
C PRO A 157 -14.24 1.06 -3.19
N VAL A 158 -13.29 0.19 -2.80
CA VAL A 158 -13.57 -1.07 -2.13
C VAL A 158 -13.31 -0.99 -0.62
N CYS A 159 -12.12 -0.53 -0.21
CA CYS A 159 -11.77 -0.43 1.23
C CYS A 159 -11.73 1.00 1.77
N GLY A 160 -11.82 2.03 0.91
CA GLY A 160 -11.58 3.41 1.31
C GLY A 160 -10.11 3.73 1.63
N GLY A 161 -9.18 2.81 1.36
CA GLY A 161 -7.74 3.01 1.55
C GLY A 161 -7.12 3.99 0.55
N LEU A 162 -5.94 4.51 0.90
CA LEU A 162 -5.18 5.42 0.03
C LEU A 162 -4.54 4.67 -1.16
N PRO A 163 -4.29 5.35 -2.29
CA PRO A 163 -3.52 4.78 -3.38
C PRO A 163 -2.03 4.71 -3.01
N GLN A 164 -1.37 3.60 -3.35
CA GLN A 164 0.09 3.45 -3.21
C GLN A 164 0.83 3.98 -4.43
N CYS A 165 0.29 3.76 -5.62
CA CYS A 165 0.88 4.25 -6.86
C CYS A 165 -0.18 4.52 -7.92
N GLY A 166 0.19 5.32 -8.91
CA GLY A 166 -0.56 5.44 -10.16
C GLY A 166 0.05 4.55 -11.22
N VAL A 167 -0.79 3.83 -11.96
CA VAL A 167 -0.35 3.00 -13.09
C VAL A 167 -0.75 3.67 -14.39
N LEU A 168 0.19 3.78 -15.32
CA LEU A 168 -0.04 4.30 -16.66
C LEU A 168 -0.01 3.13 -17.65
N ARG A 169 -1.07 2.96 -18.43
CA ARG A 169 -1.14 1.97 -19.52
C ARG A 169 -1.49 2.66 -20.81
N GLN A 170 -0.94 2.19 -21.93
CA GLN A 170 -1.24 2.76 -23.24
C GLN A 170 -2.74 2.64 -23.55
N GLU A 171 -3.33 3.69 -24.12
CA GLU A 171 -4.73 3.75 -24.55
C GLU A 171 -4.81 4.71 -25.73
N GLY A 172 -5.03 4.15 -26.93
CA GLY A 172 -4.85 4.88 -28.20
C GLY A 172 -3.45 5.51 -28.29
N ASP A 173 -3.40 6.77 -28.74
CA ASP A 173 -2.19 7.60 -28.77
C ASP A 173 -1.81 8.20 -27.40
N GLY A 174 -2.64 7.92 -26.38
CA GLY A 174 -2.48 8.39 -25.03
C GLY A 174 -2.02 7.29 -24.07
N ALA A 175 -2.29 7.53 -22.79
CA ALA A 175 -2.28 6.45 -21.83
C ALA A 175 -3.42 6.66 -20.83
N LYS A 176 -4.00 5.59 -20.34
CA LYS A 176 -4.93 5.61 -19.23
C LYS A 176 -4.16 5.70 -17.92
N ARG A 177 -4.68 6.45 -16.95
CA ARG A 177 -4.17 6.42 -15.58
C ARG A 177 -5.19 5.72 -14.68
N SER A 178 -4.69 4.78 -13.91
CA SER A 178 -5.40 4.19 -12.78
C SER A 178 -4.59 4.39 -11.50
N LEU A 179 -5.23 4.18 -10.37
CA LEU A 179 -4.62 4.13 -9.04
C LEU A 179 -4.66 2.69 -8.53
N LEU A 180 -3.63 2.29 -7.78
CA LEU A 180 -3.56 1.00 -7.12
C LEU A 180 -3.66 1.17 -5.60
N CYS A 181 -4.58 0.46 -4.95
CA CYS A 181 -4.79 0.55 -3.51
C CYS A 181 -3.57 0.04 -2.74
N SER A 182 -3.19 0.74 -1.67
CA SER A 182 -2.08 0.38 -0.79
C SER A 182 -2.36 -0.80 0.17
N LEU A 183 -3.62 -1.26 0.22
CA LEU A 183 -4.10 -2.32 1.11
C LEU A 183 -4.70 -3.50 0.34
N CYS A 184 -5.81 -3.31 -0.39
CA CYS A 184 -6.51 -4.41 -1.07
C CYS A 184 -6.09 -4.63 -2.53
N ALA A 185 -5.09 -3.89 -3.01
CA ALA A 185 -4.60 -3.92 -4.39
C ALA A 185 -5.68 -3.74 -5.48
N THR A 186 -6.89 -3.28 -5.14
CA THR A 186 -7.88 -2.86 -6.15
C THR A 186 -7.28 -1.73 -6.96
N GLU A 187 -7.41 -1.85 -8.27
CA GLU A 187 -7.01 -0.82 -9.20
C GLU A 187 -8.27 -0.19 -9.81
N TRP A 188 -8.32 1.14 -9.86
CA TRP A 188 -9.46 1.90 -10.38
C TRP A 188 -9.01 3.10 -11.20
N ASP A 189 -9.85 3.52 -12.14
CA ASP A 189 -9.55 4.64 -13.04
C ASP A 189 -9.43 5.95 -12.27
N TYR A 190 -8.50 6.82 -12.68
CA TYR A 190 -8.35 8.15 -12.08
C TYR A 190 -7.82 9.19 -13.07
N ARG A 191 -8.25 10.44 -12.86
CA ARG A 191 -7.94 11.56 -13.76
C ARG A 191 -6.43 11.80 -13.86
N ARG A 192 -5.92 11.99 -15.08
CA ARG A 192 -4.47 12.16 -15.35
C ARG A 192 -3.87 13.43 -14.76
N ILE A 193 -4.61 14.53 -14.82
CA ILE A 193 -4.13 15.88 -14.47
C ILE A 193 -4.40 16.28 -13.02
N VAL A 194 -5.02 15.39 -12.24
CA VAL A 194 -5.40 15.65 -10.85
C VAL A 194 -4.48 14.88 -9.92
N CYS A 195 -3.98 15.56 -8.88
CA CYS A 195 -3.25 14.91 -7.80
C CYS A 195 -4.23 14.16 -6.89
N PRO A 196 -4.07 12.83 -6.65
CA PRO A 196 -4.96 12.10 -5.75
C PRO A 196 -4.82 12.51 -4.28
N ALA A 197 -3.73 13.20 -3.91
CA ALA A 197 -3.51 13.67 -2.54
C ALA A 197 -4.19 15.01 -2.24
N CYS A 198 -4.05 16.02 -3.12
CA CYS A 198 -4.56 17.38 -2.88
C CYS A 198 -5.73 17.79 -3.77
N GLU A 199 -6.15 16.93 -4.71
CA GLU A 199 -7.30 17.10 -5.63
C GLU A 199 -7.25 18.34 -6.54
N LYS A 200 -6.14 19.06 -6.54
CA LYS A 200 -5.92 20.21 -7.42
C LYS A 200 -5.41 19.75 -8.77
N ALA A 201 -6.00 20.29 -9.84
CA ALA A 201 -5.42 20.28 -11.17
C ALA A 201 -4.32 21.36 -11.22
N GLY A 202 -3.13 21.00 -11.69
CA GLY A 202 -2.01 21.94 -11.78
C GLY A 202 -0.97 21.45 -12.78
N ARG A 203 0.07 22.25 -13.01
CA ARG A 203 1.25 21.83 -13.79
C ARG A 203 1.94 20.68 -13.06
N LEU A 204 1.47 19.45 -13.29
CA LEU A 204 2.15 18.23 -12.87
C LEU A 204 3.46 18.17 -13.66
N TYR A 205 4.54 18.69 -13.08
CA TYR A 205 5.88 18.50 -13.62
C TYR A 205 6.15 16.99 -13.66
N ARG A 206 6.08 16.40 -14.86
CA ARG A 206 6.53 15.01 -15.08
C ARG A 206 8.04 15.00 -14.97
N ARG A 207 8.54 14.79 -13.76
CA ARG A 207 9.94 14.39 -13.60
C ARG A 207 10.02 12.90 -13.91
N ARG A 208 10.49 12.58 -15.12
CA ARG A 208 10.85 11.20 -15.45
C ARG A 208 12.06 10.84 -14.60
N ILE A 209 11.85 10.04 -13.56
CA ILE A 209 12.97 9.39 -12.89
C ILE A 209 13.47 8.34 -13.88
N GLN A 210 14.63 8.58 -14.49
CA GLN A 210 15.28 7.58 -15.32
C GLN A 210 15.67 6.41 -14.40
N THR A 211 15.23 5.19 -14.73
CA THR A 211 15.77 3.99 -14.10
C THR A 211 17.24 3.90 -14.50
N PRO A 212 18.20 3.88 -13.55
CA PRO A 212 19.58 3.62 -13.92
C PRO A 212 19.61 2.25 -14.61
N SER A 213 20.31 2.17 -15.74
CA SER A 213 20.66 0.87 -16.32
C SER A 213 21.56 0.13 -15.31
N PRO A 214 21.46 -1.20 -15.20
CA PRO A 214 22.40 -1.97 -14.39
C PRO A 214 23.80 -1.81 -15.00
N GLY A 215 24.59 -0.87 -14.45
CA GLY A 215 25.93 -0.55 -14.95
C GLY A 215 26.45 0.88 -14.69
N SER A 216 25.59 1.88 -14.41
CA SER A 216 26.05 3.28 -14.27
C SER A 216 25.78 3.90 -12.88
N LEU A 217 26.45 3.39 -11.85
CA LEU A 217 26.47 4.04 -10.53
C LEU A 217 27.85 4.68 -10.30
N ARG A 218 28.12 5.85 -10.92
CA ARG A 218 29.30 6.66 -10.55
C ARG A 218 29.02 8.10 -10.13
N HIS A 219 27.83 8.67 -10.33
CA HIS A 219 27.53 9.98 -9.74
C HIS A 219 26.03 10.14 -9.43
N LEU A 220 25.69 10.13 -8.14
CA LEU A 220 24.42 10.65 -7.64
C LEU A 220 24.61 12.15 -7.32
N PRO A 221 23.88 13.08 -7.97
CA PRO A 221 23.85 14.45 -7.51
C PRO A 221 23.10 14.53 -6.17
N ARG A 222 23.61 15.38 -5.25
CA ARG A 222 22.99 15.64 -3.94
C ARG A 222 21.52 16.04 -4.09
N LEU A 223 20.65 15.32 -3.38
CA LEU A 223 19.24 15.66 -3.25
C LEU A 223 19.10 16.96 -2.43
N HIS A 224 18.74 18.07 -3.06
CA HIS A 224 18.27 19.25 -2.34
C HIS A 224 16.82 19.03 -1.87
N HIS A 225 16.61 19.08 -0.56
CA HIS A 225 15.27 19.19 0.02
C HIS A 225 14.63 20.52 -0.39
N HIS A 226 13.54 20.48 -1.16
CA HIS A 226 12.72 21.65 -1.39
C HIS A 226 11.82 21.88 -0.17
N ARG A 227 12.21 22.82 0.71
CA ARG A 227 11.25 23.52 1.57
C ARG A 227 10.35 24.37 0.66
N GLY A 228 9.04 24.23 0.81
CA GLY A 228 8.07 25.03 0.07
C GLY A 228 8.17 26.49 0.46
N SER A 229 8.67 27.34 -0.44
CA SER A 229 8.60 28.79 -0.30
C SER A 229 7.22 29.26 -0.76
N HIS A 230 6.39 29.72 0.18
CA HIS A 230 5.20 30.51 -0.11
C HIS A 230 5.61 31.83 -0.79
N PRO A 231 5.01 32.25 -1.92
CA PRO A 231 5.13 33.63 -2.35
C PRO A 231 4.19 34.50 -1.49
N GLY A 232 4.79 35.32 -0.64
CA GLY A 232 4.11 36.37 0.10
C GLY A 232 3.46 37.38 -0.86
N ARG A 233 2.20 37.73 -0.58
CA ARG A 233 1.48 38.80 -1.27
C ARG A 233 2.14 40.15 -0.94
N LEU A 234 2.87 40.73 -1.90
CA LEU A 234 3.19 42.15 -1.88
C LEU A 234 1.91 42.95 -2.20
N ARG A 235 1.36 43.60 -1.16
CA ARG A 235 0.36 44.66 -1.28
C ARG A 235 0.95 45.79 -2.12
N ARG A 236 0.34 46.10 -3.27
CA ARG A 236 0.51 47.41 -3.92
C ARG A 236 -0.55 48.36 -3.39
N SER A 237 -0.12 49.37 -2.64
CA SER A 237 -0.91 50.55 -2.33
C SER A 237 -1.17 51.33 -3.62
N ARG A 238 -2.44 51.62 -3.92
CA ARG A 238 -2.82 52.65 -4.89
C ARG A 238 -2.77 53.99 -4.16
N ARG A 239 -1.87 54.88 -4.58
CA ARG A 239 -2.03 56.33 -4.43
C ARG A 239 -2.61 56.86 -5.74
N ARG A 240 -3.85 57.33 -5.67
CA ARG A 240 -4.37 58.61 -6.19
C ARG A 240 -5.87 58.60 -5.94
#